data_AF-A0AA37M0H4-F1
#
_entry.id   AF-A0AA37M0H4-F1
#
_cell.length_a   1.000
_cell.length_b   1.000
_cell.length_c   1.000
_cell.angle_alpha   90.00
_cell.angle_beta   90.00
_cell.angle_gamma   90.00
#
_symmetry.space_group_name_H-M   'P 1'
#
loop_
_entity.id
_entity.type
_entity.pdbx_description
1 polymer ?
#
loop_
_entity_poly.entity_id
_entity_poly.type
_entity_poly.pdbx_seq_one_letter_code
_entity_poly.pdbx_strand_id
1 'polypeptide(L)'
;MPMELTTFSVETAEDSLHEEGFVDLQDSEVGGYVSEIEQKGFQYLSPHGLDFCQQCVLEDVRIRSILETLFEKCSLGHWLRYKELPGHIECFRKGGPEAGRRVVLVQLWARGSRVEYYRGSHLCVLPTTKGERSLHDISRMALDEAACKPNELKFPDGGL
;
A
#
# COMPACT_ATOMS: atom_id res chain seq x y z
N MET A 1 -23.76 12.90 -9.39
CA MET A 1 -22.68 13.88 -9.63
C MET A 1 -21.61 13.17 -10.44
N PRO A 2 -21.04 13.79 -11.49
CA PRO A 2 -19.95 13.15 -12.22
C PRO A 2 -18.77 13.03 -11.26
N MET A 3 -18.26 11.82 -11.10
CA MET A 3 -17.04 11.52 -10.34
C MET A 3 -15.90 12.10 -11.17
N GLU A 4 -15.27 13.18 -10.70
CA GLU A 4 -14.07 13.70 -11.36
C GLU A 4 -13.00 12.60 -11.29
N LEU A 5 -12.69 12.02 -12.46
CA LEU A 5 -11.50 11.21 -12.64
C LEU A 5 -10.31 12.17 -12.51
N THR A 6 -9.76 12.28 -11.31
CA THR A 6 -8.44 12.89 -11.12
C THR A 6 -7.46 12.08 -11.96
N THR A 7 -7.01 12.65 -13.07
CA THR A 7 -5.97 12.05 -13.90
C THR A 7 -4.73 11.88 -13.06
N PHE A 8 -4.22 10.66 -12.99
CA PHE A 8 -2.98 10.34 -12.28
C PHE A 8 -1.84 11.27 -12.72
N SER A 9 -1.15 11.84 -11.74
CA SER A 9 0.07 12.63 -11.91
C SER A 9 1.15 12.07 -11.01
N VAL A 10 2.33 11.80 -11.59
CA VAL A 10 3.49 11.25 -10.89
C VAL A 10 4.00 12.22 -9.83
N GLU A 11 4.07 13.51 -10.15
CA GLU A 11 4.48 14.57 -9.22
C GLU A 11 3.55 14.64 -8.00
N THR A 12 2.24 14.60 -8.22
CA THR A 12 1.25 14.59 -7.13
C THR A 12 1.34 13.32 -6.28
N ALA A 13 1.61 12.17 -6.89
CA ALA A 13 1.81 10.92 -6.16
C ALA A 13 3.08 10.96 -5.29
N GLU A 14 4.15 11.55 -5.80
CA GLU A 14 5.40 11.75 -5.06
C GLU A 14 5.21 12.71 -3.88
N ASP A 15 4.54 13.83 -4.08
CA ASP A 15 4.22 14.77 -3.00
C ASP A 15 3.38 14.09 -1.92
N SER A 16 2.37 13.30 -2.32
CA SER A 16 1.55 12.54 -1.37
C SER A 16 2.38 11.50 -0.59
N LEU A 17 3.27 10.77 -1.27
CA LEU A 17 4.19 9.83 -0.60
C LEU A 17 5.17 10.55 0.33
N HIS A 18 5.58 11.77 -0.03
CA HIS A 18 6.46 12.60 0.78
C HIS A 18 5.77 13.06 2.07
N GLU A 19 4.58 13.63 1.95
CA GLU A 19 3.86 14.32 3.02
C GLU A 19 2.98 13.37 3.85
N GLU A 20 2.19 12.55 3.17
CA GLU A 20 1.16 11.71 3.78
C GLU A 20 1.65 10.27 4.03
N GLY A 21 2.61 9.80 3.21
CA GLY A 21 3.24 8.49 3.33
C GLY A 21 2.59 7.39 2.51
N PHE A 22 1.52 7.71 1.78
CA PHE A 22 0.83 6.81 0.85
C PHE A 22 0.19 7.62 -0.28
N VAL A 23 -0.19 6.90 -1.34
CA VAL A 23 -1.07 7.36 -2.42
C VAL A 23 -2.09 6.27 -2.63
N ASP A 24 -3.35 6.64 -2.87
CA ASP A 24 -4.42 5.69 -3.16
C ASP A 24 -5.05 5.98 -4.51
N LEU A 25 -5.38 4.91 -5.25
CA LEU A 25 -6.00 5.01 -6.56
C LEU A 25 -7.16 4.03 -6.64
N GLN A 26 -8.35 4.53 -6.96
CA GLN A 26 -9.50 3.69 -7.26
C GLN A 26 -9.27 3.00 -8.60
N ASP A 27 -9.42 1.67 -8.63
CA ASP A 27 -9.16 0.88 -9.82
C ASP A 27 -10.05 -0.37 -9.88
N SER A 28 -11.08 -0.29 -10.72
CA SER A 28 -12.03 -1.37 -10.91
C SER A 28 -11.45 -2.57 -11.67
N GLU A 29 -10.43 -2.35 -12.51
CA GLU A 29 -9.77 -3.41 -13.26
C GLU A 29 -8.92 -4.26 -12.31
N VAL A 30 -8.12 -3.61 -11.46
CA VAL A 30 -7.38 -4.27 -10.37
C VAL A 30 -8.32 -5.06 -9.47
N GLY A 31 -9.46 -4.49 -9.07
CA GLY A 31 -10.45 -5.24 -8.29
C GLY A 31 -11.03 -6.45 -9.02
N GLY A 32 -11.14 -6.39 -10.36
CA GLY A 32 -11.50 -7.55 -11.20
C GLY A 32 -10.41 -8.63 -11.18
N TYR A 33 -9.15 -8.24 -11.39
CA TYR A 33 -8.01 -9.16 -11.38
C TYR A 33 -7.80 -9.81 -10.01
N VAL A 34 -7.94 -9.04 -8.91
CA VAL A 34 -7.88 -9.58 -7.54
C VAL A 34 -8.98 -10.62 -7.31
N SER A 35 -10.19 -10.39 -7.85
CA SER A 35 -11.28 -11.35 -7.76
C SER A 35 -10.99 -12.64 -8.54
N GLU A 36 -10.35 -12.55 -9.71
CA GLU A 36 -9.95 -13.71 -10.50
C GLU A 36 -8.90 -14.57 -9.78
N ILE A 37 -7.83 -13.95 -9.27
CA ILE A 37 -6.79 -14.68 -8.55
C ILE A 37 -7.31 -15.26 -7.22
N GLU A 38 -8.30 -14.60 -6.60
CA GLU A 38 -9.00 -15.14 -5.43
C GLU A 38 -9.78 -16.42 -5.75
N GLN A 39 -10.54 -16.45 -6.84
CA GLN A 39 -11.28 -17.65 -7.28
C GLN A 39 -10.35 -18.84 -7.54
N LYS A 40 -9.09 -18.56 -7.91
CA LYS A 40 -8.04 -19.56 -8.12
C LYS A 40 -7.23 -19.87 -6.85
N GLY A 41 -7.60 -19.31 -5.70
CA GLY A 41 -7.00 -19.59 -4.41
C GLY A 41 -5.64 -18.91 -4.16
N PHE A 42 -5.36 -17.78 -4.83
CA PHE A 42 -4.11 -17.02 -4.68
C PHE A 42 -2.84 -17.83 -4.97
N GLN A 43 -2.82 -18.52 -6.10
CA GLN A 43 -1.67 -19.30 -6.56
C GLN A 43 -0.53 -18.41 -7.08
N TYR A 44 0.10 -17.63 -6.20
CA TYR A 44 1.10 -16.62 -6.56
C TYR A 44 2.34 -17.17 -7.27
N LEU A 45 2.75 -18.40 -6.96
CA LEU A 45 3.92 -19.06 -7.56
C LEU A 45 3.57 -19.91 -8.80
N SER A 46 2.37 -19.73 -9.35
CA SER A 46 1.94 -20.34 -10.61
C SER A 46 2.18 -19.37 -11.78
N PRO A 47 2.20 -19.85 -13.04
CA PRO A 47 2.26 -18.97 -14.21
C PRO A 47 1.21 -17.86 -14.16
N HIS A 48 -0.04 -18.18 -13.82
CA HIS A 48 -1.10 -17.19 -13.70
C HIS A 48 -0.87 -16.18 -12.57
N GLY A 49 -0.28 -16.60 -11.45
CA GLY A 49 0.09 -15.69 -10.37
C GLY A 49 1.21 -14.73 -10.74
N LEU A 50 2.15 -15.20 -11.57
CA LEU A 50 3.21 -14.35 -12.14
C LEU A 50 2.65 -13.39 -13.19
N ASP A 51 1.76 -13.86 -14.07
CA ASP A 51 1.06 -12.99 -15.05
C ASP A 51 0.28 -11.89 -14.32
N PHE A 52 -0.42 -12.23 -13.24
CA PHE A 52 -1.14 -11.26 -12.40
C PHE A 52 -0.19 -10.22 -11.79
N CYS A 53 0.96 -10.64 -11.24
CA CYS A 53 1.96 -9.72 -10.70
C CYS A 53 2.57 -8.83 -11.79
N GLN A 54 2.88 -9.42 -12.95
CA GLN A 54 3.40 -8.69 -14.10
C GLN A 54 2.43 -7.61 -14.54
N GLN A 55 1.16 -7.98 -14.77
CA GLN A 55 0.14 -7.07 -15.27
C GLN A 55 -0.24 -5.98 -14.26
N CYS A 56 -0.49 -6.34 -12.99
CA CYS A 56 -1.05 -5.41 -12.00
C CYS A 56 0.03 -4.61 -11.24
N VAL A 57 1.31 -4.98 -11.35
CA VAL A 57 2.39 -4.33 -10.59
C VAL A 57 3.56 -3.95 -11.49
N LEU A 58 4.14 -4.92 -12.21
CA LEU A 58 5.40 -4.67 -12.93
C LEU A 58 5.23 -3.89 -14.22
N GLU A 59 4.08 -4.00 -14.89
CA GLU A 59 3.76 -3.31 -16.15
C GLU A 59 2.81 -2.12 -15.95
N ASP A 60 2.24 -1.97 -14.75
CA ASP A 60 1.38 -0.84 -14.43
C ASP A 60 2.18 0.47 -14.50
N VAL A 61 1.81 1.34 -15.44
CA VAL A 61 2.53 2.59 -15.72
C VAL A 61 2.56 3.50 -14.49
N ARG A 62 1.53 3.50 -13.66
CA ARG A 62 1.43 4.38 -12.49
C ARG A 62 2.41 3.95 -11.41
N ILE A 63 2.42 2.64 -11.11
CA ILE A 63 3.36 2.04 -10.15
C ILE A 63 4.79 2.22 -10.65
N ARG A 64 5.05 1.86 -11.91
CA ARG A 64 6.38 1.99 -12.50
C ARG A 64 6.90 3.42 -12.46
N SER A 65 6.08 4.40 -12.84
CA SER A 65 6.51 5.81 -12.86
C SER A 65 6.92 6.29 -11.47
N ILE A 66 6.14 5.94 -10.44
CA ILE A 66 6.48 6.26 -9.03
C ILE A 66 7.80 5.59 -8.64
N LEU A 67 7.97 4.30 -8.93
CA LEU A 67 9.18 3.56 -8.55
C LEU A 67 10.43 4.10 -9.27
N GLU A 68 10.31 4.43 -10.55
CA GLU A 68 11.39 4.95 -11.38
C GLU A 68 11.83 6.36 -10.94
N THR A 69 10.93 7.18 -10.37
CA THR A 69 11.37 8.45 -9.77
C THR A 69 11.99 8.27 -8.38
N LEU A 70 11.43 7.38 -7.55
CA LEU A 70 11.90 7.20 -6.17
C LEU A 70 13.22 6.44 -6.08
N PHE A 71 13.51 5.57 -7.05
CA PHE A 71 14.65 4.66 -7.00
C PHE A 71 15.41 4.64 -8.32
N GLU A 72 16.74 4.77 -8.26
CA GLU A 72 17.59 4.47 -9.42
C GLU A 72 17.48 2.99 -9.83
N LYS A 73 17.38 2.10 -8.84
CA LYS A 73 17.18 0.66 -9.01
C LYS A 73 16.33 0.11 -7.87
N CYS A 74 15.41 -0.78 -8.18
CA CYS A 74 14.61 -1.50 -7.19
C CYS A 74 14.47 -2.98 -7.57
N SER A 75 14.11 -3.80 -6.59
CA SER A 75 13.80 -5.23 -6.77
C SER A 75 12.55 -5.58 -5.98
N LEU A 76 11.73 -6.49 -6.51
CA LEU A 76 10.58 -7.03 -5.78
C LEU A 76 11.08 -7.86 -4.59
N GLY A 77 10.77 -7.41 -3.37
CA GLY A 77 11.19 -8.10 -2.13
C GLY A 77 10.19 -9.16 -1.66
N HIS A 78 8.94 -8.76 -1.49
CA HIS A 78 7.87 -9.64 -0.99
C HIS A 78 6.63 -9.56 -1.85
N TRP A 79 5.98 -10.71 -2.02
CA TRP A 79 4.70 -10.85 -2.71
C TRP A 79 3.79 -11.73 -1.86
N LEU A 80 2.93 -11.10 -1.07
CA LEU A 80 2.20 -11.73 0.01
C LEU A 80 0.74 -11.28 0.02
N ARG A 81 -0.14 -12.16 0.51
CA ARG A 81 -1.52 -11.79 0.84
C ARG A 81 -1.61 -11.33 2.29
N TYR A 82 -2.23 -10.18 2.50
CA TYR A 82 -2.65 -9.74 3.82
C TYR A 82 -4.17 -9.77 3.94
N LYS A 83 -4.64 -10.02 5.17
CA LYS A 83 -6.03 -9.85 5.59
C LYS A 83 -6.02 -9.00 6.86
N GLU A 84 -7.16 -8.46 7.24
CA GLU A 84 -7.32 -7.83 8.55
C GLU A 84 -6.73 -8.73 9.67
N LEU A 85 -6.01 -8.10 10.59
CA LEU A 85 -5.58 -8.71 11.85
C LEU A 85 -6.29 -7.95 12.98
N PRO A 86 -7.44 -8.42 13.47
CA PRO A 86 -8.28 -7.65 14.38
C PRO A 86 -7.55 -7.24 15.66
N GLY A 87 -7.58 -5.94 15.98
CA GLY A 87 -6.94 -5.38 17.16
C GLY A 87 -5.47 -4.96 16.97
N HIS A 88 -4.92 -5.10 15.76
CA HIS A 88 -3.54 -4.73 15.45
C HIS A 88 -3.49 -3.53 14.50
N ILE A 89 -2.53 -2.63 14.73
CA ILE A 89 -2.11 -1.60 13.77
C ILE A 89 -0.73 -1.99 13.28
N GLU A 90 -0.69 -2.60 12.10
CA GLU A 90 0.54 -3.14 11.51
C GLU A 90 1.39 -2.01 10.90
N CYS A 91 2.69 -2.06 11.16
CA CYS A 91 3.71 -1.18 10.62
C CYS A 91 4.71 -2.03 9.82
N PHE A 92 4.75 -1.83 8.51
CA PHE A 92 5.60 -2.64 7.63
C PHE A 92 7.08 -2.33 7.81
N ARG A 93 7.41 -1.06 8.07
CA ARG A 93 8.77 -0.57 8.28
C ARG A 93 8.74 0.60 9.25
N LYS A 94 9.75 0.66 10.13
CA LYS A 94 9.95 1.81 11.02
C LYS A 94 10.16 3.08 10.19
N GLY A 95 9.49 4.15 10.60
CA GLY A 95 9.64 5.49 10.03
C GLY A 95 10.71 6.33 10.73
N GLY A 96 10.69 7.62 10.43
CA GLY A 96 11.59 8.62 11.00
C GLY A 96 12.66 9.10 10.00
N PRO A 97 13.34 10.23 10.30
CA PRO A 97 14.35 10.81 9.41
C PRO A 97 15.46 9.84 9.00
N GLU A 98 15.84 8.93 9.90
CA GLU A 98 16.92 7.95 9.69
C GLU A 98 16.48 6.68 8.97
N ALA A 99 15.17 6.43 8.81
CA ALA A 99 14.66 5.20 8.19
C ALA A 99 15.07 5.09 6.72
N GLY A 100 15.16 6.24 6.04
CA GLY A 100 15.39 6.36 4.61
C GLY A 100 14.22 5.81 3.80
N ARG A 101 13.86 6.48 2.70
CA ARG A 101 12.83 6.01 1.77
C ARG A 101 13.37 4.86 0.93
N ARG A 102 13.52 3.69 1.53
CA ARG A 102 14.19 2.52 0.92
C ARG A 102 13.22 1.45 0.41
N VAL A 103 11.94 1.56 0.75
CA VAL A 103 10.93 0.56 0.45
C VAL A 103 9.64 1.27 0.10
N VAL A 104 9.01 0.86 -1.00
CA VAL A 104 7.62 1.20 -1.35
C VAL A 104 6.82 -0.10 -1.29
N LEU A 105 5.65 -0.03 -0.69
CA LEU A 105 4.67 -1.11 -0.71
C LEU A 105 3.62 -0.79 -1.75
N VAL A 106 3.32 -1.78 -2.59
CA VAL A 106 2.18 -1.74 -3.52
C VAL A 106 1.12 -2.69 -2.97
N GLN A 107 -0.09 -2.18 -2.73
CA GLN A 107 -1.18 -2.97 -2.17
C GLN A 107 -2.32 -3.05 -3.19
N LEU A 108 -2.61 -4.24 -3.69
CA LEU A 108 -3.75 -4.46 -4.57
C LEU A 108 -4.99 -4.75 -3.72
N TRP A 109 -5.97 -3.86 -3.77
CA TRP A 109 -7.18 -3.95 -2.96
C TRP A 109 -8.30 -4.69 -3.69
N ALA A 110 -8.87 -5.69 -3.01
CA ALA A 110 -10.06 -6.38 -3.47
C ALA A 110 -11.29 -5.45 -3.42
N ARG A 111 -12.32 -5.79 -4.17
CA ARG A 111 -13.63 -5.11 -4.13
C ARG A 111 -14.20 -5.13 -2.71
N GLY A 112 -14.72 -3.99 -2.27
CA GLY A 112 -15.27 -3.79 -0.93
C GLY A 112 -14.24 -3.63 0.19
N SER A 113 -12.94 -3.52 -0.13
CA SER A 113 -11.90 -3.35 0.90
C SER A 113 -12.01 -1.99 1.59
N ARG A 114 -11.57 -1.96 2.86
CA ARG A 114 -11.40 -0.75 3.67
C ARG A 114 -10.07 -0.84 4.39
N VAL A 115 -9.37 0.28 4.49
CA VAL A 115 -8.10 0.38 5.20
C VAL A 115 -8.00 1.74 5.87
N GLU A 116 -7.31 1.77 7.01
CA GLU A 116 -6.98 3.01 7.70
C GLU A 116 -5.47 3.20 7.68
N TYR A 117 -5.01 4.26 7.02
CA TYR A 117 -3.60 4.68 7.07
C TYR A 117 -3.42 5.88 7.98
N TYR A 118 -2.22 6.01 8.53
CA TYR A 118 -1.91 7.06 9.49
C TYR A 118 -1.00 8.07 8.83
N ARG A 119 -1.58 9.21 8.47
CA ARG A 119 -0.92 10.28 7.73
C ARG A 119 0.33 10.76 8.44
N GLY A 120 1.44 10.87 7.70
CA GLY A 120 2.73 11.36 8.21
C GLY A 120 3.46 10.40 9.16
N SER A 121 2.89 9.22 9.46
CA SER A 121 3.48 8.27 10.41
C SER A 121 4.86 7.74 9.98
N HIS A 122 5.13 7.73 8.67
CA HIS A 122 6.44 7.38 8.11
C HIS A 122 7.54 8.39 8.45
N LEU A 123 7.18 9.63 8.82
CA LEU A 123 8.12 10.69 9.23
C LEU A 123 8.45 10.63 10.73
N CYS A 124 7.71 9.83 11.50
CA CYS A 124 7.83 9.75 12.95
C CYS A 124 8.66 8.54 13.39
N VAL A 125 9.48 8.73 14.44
CA VAL A 125 10.11 7.62 15.15
C VAL A 125 9.10 7.07 16.16
N LEU A 126 8.28 6.12 15.73
CA LEU A 126 7.21 5.54 16.55
C LEU A 126 7.73 4.34 17.37
N PRO A 127 7.32 4.19 18.64
CA PRO A 127 7.62 2.99 19.41
C PRO A 127 6.85 1.81 18.80
N THR A 128 7.61 0.80 18.37
CA THR A 128 7.05 -0.40 17.74
C THR A 128 7.43 -1.66 18.50
N THR A 129 6.54 -2.64 18.58
CA THR A 129 6.85 -3.99 19.05
C THR A 129 6.98 -4.95 17.87
N LYS A 130 7.44 -6.19 18.12
CA LYS A 130 7.43 -7.24 17.10
C LYS A 130 6.00 -7.76 16.95
N GLY A 131 5.43 -7.68 15.75
CA GLY A 131 4.11 -8.18 15.42
C GLY A 131 4.12 -9.65 14.98
N GLU A 132 2.93 -10.22 14.83
CA GLU A 132 2.72 -11.64 14.54
C GLU A 132 3.24 -12.04 13.14
N ARG A 133 3.05 -11.16 12.14
CA ARG A 133 3.36 -11.45 10.73
C ARG A 133 4.79 -11.09 10.33
N SER A 134 5.73 -11.11 11.28
CA SER A 134 7.08 -10.56 11.11
C SER A 134 7.11 -9.08 10.69
N LEU A 135 6.02 -8.37 10.94
CA LEU A 135 5.91 -6.93 10.85
C LEU A 135 6.09 -6.32 12.25
N HIS A 136 5.90 -5.02 12.35
CA HIS A 136 5.85 -4.30 13.61
C HIS A 136 4.41 -3.99 14.01
N ASP A 137 4.11 -3.95 15.30
CA ASP A 137 2.84 -3.43 15.81
C ASP A 137 3.07 -2.06 16.46
N ILE A 138 2.09 -1.17 16.29
CA ILE A 138 2.05 0.16 16.89
C ILE A 138 0.76 0.31 17.71
N SER A 139 0.83 0.98 18.85
CA SER A 139 -0.38 1.28 19.62
C SER A 139 -1.07 2.53 19.09
N ARG A 140 -2.41 2.57 19.17
CA ARG A 140 -3.21 3.76 18.86
C ARG A 140 -2.75 4.98 19.65
N MET A 141 -2.40 4.79 20.92
CA MET A 141 -1.87 5.83 21.82
C MET A 141 -0.60 6.47 21.28
N ALA A 142 0.36 5.68 20.79
CA ALA A 142 1.61 6.22 20.23
C ALA A 142 1.37 7.06 18.97
N LEU A 143 0.38 6.68 18.15
CA LEU A 143 -0.02 7.44 16.96
C LEU A 143 -0.72 8.75 17.34
N ASP A 144 -1.56 8.72 18.39
CA ASP A 144 -2.22 9.91 18.92
C ASP A 144 -1.22 10.91 19.52
N GLU A 145 -0.27 10.43 20.31
CA GLU A 145 0.81 11.24 20.89
C GLU A 145 1.69 11.90 19.81
N ALA A 146 1.92 11.18 18.70
CA ALA A 146 2.63 11.70 17.53
C ALA A 146 1.75 12.55 16.60
N ALA A 147 0.48 12.80 16.95
CA ALA A 147 -0.51 13.50 16.14
C ALA A 147 -0.73 12.92 14.73
N CYS A 148 -0.44 11.63 14.53
CA CYS A 148 -0.65 10.91 13.29
C CYS A 148 -2.14 10.56 13.15
N LYS A 149 -2.83 11.27 12.26
CA LYS A 149 -4.28 11.13 12.11
C LYS A 149 -4.63 9.92 11.22
N PRO A 150 -5.65 9.13 11.61
CA PRO A 150 -6.15 8.09 10.75
C PRO A 150 -6.83 8.68 9.51
N ASN A 151 -6.69 8.00 8.38
CA ASN A 151 -7.35 8.27 7.13
C ASN A 151 -7.99 6.98 6.63
N GLU A 152 -9.30 6.90 6.71
CA GLU A 152 -10.05 5.77 6.18
C GLU A 152 -10.16 5.88 4.65
N LEU A 153 -9.69 4.86 3.96
CA LEU A 153 -9.84 4.67 2.53
C LEU A 153 -10.79 3.50 2.25
N LYS A 154 -11.56 3.65 1.18
CA LYS A 154 -12.56 2.66 0.75
C LYS A 154 -12.33 2.32 -0.71
N PHE A 155 -12.38 1.04 -1.04
CA PHE A 155 -12.18 0.53 -2.39
C PHE A 155 -13.40 -0.32 -2.80
N PRO A 156 -14.56 0.32 -3.09
CA PRO A 156 -15.78 -0.41 -3.42
C PRO A 156 -15.58 -1.36 -4.62
N ASP A 157 -14.85 -0.89 -5.64
CA ASP A 157 -14.60 -1.64 -6.87
C ASP A 157 -13.16 -2.18 -6.97
N GLY A 158 -12.34 -1.97 -5.94
CA GLY A 158 -10.90 -2.29 -5.92
C GLY A 158 -10.01 -1.06 -6.09
N GLY A 159 -8.71 -1.27 -5.98
CA GLY A 159 -7.74 -0.16 -6.08
C GLY A 159 -6.29 -0.55 -5.82
N LEU A 160 -5.45 0.48 -5.82
CA LEU A 160 -4.01 0.47 -5.57
C LEU A 160 -3.66 1.37 -4.40
#